data_AF-A0A1F6DX73-F1
#
_entry.id   AF-A0A1F6DX73-F1
#
_cell.length_a   1.000
_cell.length_b   1.000
_cell.length_c   1.000
_cell.angle_alpha   90.00
_cell.angle_beta   90.00
_cell.angle_gamma   90.00
#
_symmetry.space_group_name_H-M   'P 1'
#
loop_
_entity.id
_entity.type
_entity.pdbx_description
1 polymer ?
#
loop_
_entity_poly.entity_id
_entity_poly.type
_entity_poly.pdbx_seq_one_letter_code
_entity_poly.pdbx_strand_id
1 'polypeptide(L)'
;MIVWQVRPTLVQSGERVNVNWDTKNVKSCTVSSTNPPGDIWSGKSGSQISGSIKGSTIYTLRCTGLDNSPVTRSTTVNIIPIFQEQ
;
A
#
# COMPACT_ATOMS: atom_id res chain seq x y z
N MET A 1 17.48 6.13 -0.32
CA MET A 1 16.92 4.85 -0.81
C MET A 1 15.50 4.72 -0.29
N ILE A 2 14.59 4.19 -1.11
CA ILE A 2 13.20 3.93 -0.74
C ILE A 2 12.96 2.44 -0.92
N VAL A 3 12.54 1.79 0.16
CA VAL A 3 12.07 0.42 0.20
C VAL A 3 10.55 0.49 0.28
N TRP A 4 9.87 -0.18 -0.64
CA TRP A 4 8.42 -0.25 -0.71
C TRP A 4 8.03 -1.67 -1.08
N GLN A 5 7.20 -2.31 -0.25
CA GLN A 5 6.76 -3.67 -0.46
C GLN A 5 5.33 -3.83 0.03
N VAL A 6 4.47 -4.35 -0.85
CA VAL A 6 3.11 -4.80 -0.51
C VAL A 6 3.00 -6.24 -0.94
N ARG A 7 2.76 -7.16 0.01
CA ARG A 7 2.65 -8.59 -0.29
C ARG A 7 1.62 -9.28 0.61
N PRO A 8 0.86 -10.25 0.07
CA PRO A 8 0.77 -10.63 -1.36
C PRO A 8 0.06 -9.56 -2.24
N THR A 9 0.26 -9.58 -3.55
CA THR A 9 -0.40 -8.66 -4.52
C THR A 9 -1.62 -9.29 -5.20
N LEU A 10 -1.92 -10.54 -4.89
CA LEU A 10 -3.10 -11.28 -5.33
C LEU A 10 -3.64 -12.04 -4.12
N VAL A 11 -4.88 -11.76 -3.73
CA VAL A 11 -5.51 -12.28 -2.51
C VAL A 11 -6.93 -12.74 -2.75
N GLN A 12 -7.47 -13.58 -1.87
CA GLN A 12 -8.91 -13.82 -1.86
C GLN A 12 -9.66 -12.65 -1.22
N SER A 13 -10.94 -12.50 -1.55
CA SER A 13 -11.79 -11.48 -0.91
C SER A 13 -11.87 -11.74 0.60
N GLY A 14 -11.59 -10.71 1.39
CA GLY A 14 -11.56 -10.78 2.86
C GLY A 14 -10.17 -10.97 3.46
N GLU A 15 -9.17 -11.36 2.67
CA GLU A 15 -7.79 -11.48 3.14
C GLU A 15 -7.13 -10.12 3.35
N ARG A 16 -5.95 -10.12 3.97
CA ARG A 16 -5.17 -8.92 4.30
C ARG A 16 -3.79 -9.02 3.67
N VAL A 17 -3.16 -7.87 3.45
CA VAL A 17 -1.80 -7.76 2.93
C VAL A 17 -0.90 -7.08 3.94
N ASN A 18 0.40 -7.38 3.86
CA ASN A 18 1.41 -6.66 4.63
C ASN A 18 1.99 -5.52 3.78
N VAL A 19 2.03 -4.33 4.37
CA VAL A 19 2.53 -3.11 3.76
C VAL A 19 3.74 -2.65 4.55
N ASN A 20 4.90 -2.71 3.89
CA ASN A 20 6.19 -2.37 4.46
C ASN A 20 6.81 -1.23 3.67
N TRP A 21 7.29 -0.22 4.39
CA TRP A 21 8.04 0.88 3.80
C TRP A 21 9.20 1.28 4.69
N ASP A 22 10.31 1.66 4.06
CA ASP A 22 11.44 2.31 4.72
C ASP A 22 12.04 3.33 3.75
N THR A 23 12.15 4.57 4.19
CA THR A 23 12.56 5.68 3.33
C THR A 23 13.69 6.48 3.99
N LYS A 24 14.74 6.71 3.22
CA LYS A 24 15.89 7.54 3.60
C LYS A 24 15.92 8.82 2.77
N ASN A 25 16.42 9.90 3.36
CA ASN A 25 16.56 11.23 2.74
C ASN A 25 15.21 11.87 2.34
N VAL A 26 14.19 11.72 3.18
CA VAL A 26 12.87 12.34 3.03
C VAL A 26 12.47 13.07 4.31
N LYS A 27 11.65 14.12 4.18
CA LYS A 27 11.08 14.89 5.28
C LYS A 27 9.93 14.14 5.95
N SER A 28 9.00 13.65 5.14
CA SER A 28 7.79 12.96 5.58
C SER A 28 7.33 11.96 4.53
N CYS A 29 6.57 10.96 4.97
CA CYS A 29 5.88 10.00 4.11
C CYS A 29 4.51 9.67 4.69
N THR A 30 3.58 9.42 3.78
CA THR A 30 2.22 8.99 4.05
C THR A 30 1.87 7.84 3.11
N VAL A 31 1.36 6.76 3.67
CA VAL A 31 0.77 5.66 2.93
C VAL A 31 -0.75 5.82 2.93
N SER A 32 -1.38 5.61 1.79
CA SER A 32 -2.84 5.55 1.65
C SER A 32 -3.27 4.36 0.81
N SER A 33 -4.51 3.90 0.99
CA SER A 33 -5.13 2.86 0.17
C SER A 33 -6.49 3.27 -0.35
N THR A 34 -6.90 2.67 -1.47
CA THR A 34 -8.23 2.89 -2.07
C THR A 34 -9.33 1.99 -1.52
N ASN A 35 -9.00 1.00 -0.68
CA ASN A 35 -9.96 0.05 -0.12
C ASN A 35 -10.71 0.68 1.07
N PRO A 36 -12.06 0.70 1.11
CA PRO A 36 -12.80 1.23 2.25
C PRO A 36 -12.51 0.46 3.55
N PRO A 37 -12.32 1.14 4.70
CA PRO A 37 -12.51 2.57 4.96
C PRO A 37 -11.33 3.47 4.51
N GLY A 38 -10.25 2.90 4.01
CA GLY A 38 -9.03 3.59 3.59
C GLY A 38 -7.96 3.50 4.67
N ASP A 39 -7.02 2.58 4.52
CA ASP A 39 -5.82 2.55 5.36
C ASP A 39 -5.00 3.82 5.11
N ILE A 40 -4.67 4.56 6.17
CA ILE A 40 -3.78 5.73 6.13
C ILE A 40 -2.75 5.60 7.24
N TRP A 41 -1.46 5.63 6.88
CA TRP A 41 -0.35 5.58 7.83
C TRP A 41 0.67 6.67 7.54
N SER A 42 1.27 7.23 8.58
CA SER A 42 2.32 8.24 8.44
C SER A 42 3.62 7.75 9.08
N GLY A 43 4.75 8.25 8.58
CA GLY A 43 6.07 7.92 9.09
C GLY A 43 7.05 7.55 7.98
N LYS A 44 8.35 7.76 8.21
CA LYS A 44 9.41 7.46 7.23
C LYS A 44 9.61 5.96 7.02
N SER A 45 9.25 5.15 8.00
CA SER A 45 9.30 3.70 7.95
C SER A 45 8.13 3.11 8.71
N GLY A 46 7.70 1.91 8.34
CA GLY A 46 6.63 1.20 9.01
C GLY A 46 6.37 -0.19 8.42
N SER A 47 5.69 -1.00 9.22
CA SER A 47 5.14 -2.30 8.84
C SER A 47 3.71 -2.34 9.35
N GLN A 48 2.74 -2.42 8.45
CA GLN A 48 1.32 -2.42 8.81
C GLN A 48 0.59 -3.52 8.04
N ILE A 49 -0.35 -4.16 8.73
CA ILE A 49 -1.27 -5.11 8.10
C ILE A 49 -2.51 -4.32 7.67
N SER A 50 -2.93 -4.52 6.43
CA SER A 50 -4.11 -3.84 5.89
C SER A 50 -5.41 -4.26 6.57
N GLY A 51 -6.46 -3.47 6.31
CA GLY A 51 -7.83 -3.96 6.40
C GLY A 51 -8.12 -5.14 5.46
N SER A 52 -9.31 -5.74 5.60
CA SER A 52 -9.74 -6.81 4.71
C SER A 52 -9.99 -6.30 3.30
N ILE A 53 -9.33 -6.92 2.32
CA ILE A 53 -9.36 -6.55 0.91
C ILE A 53 -10.62 -7.12 0.28
N LYS A 54 -11.59 -6.26 -0.07
CA LYS A 54 -12.88 -6.65 -0.67
C LYS A 54 -12.98 -6.32 -2.16
N GLY A 55 -12.08 -5.48 -2.67
CA GLY A 55 -11.95 -5.16 -4.09
C GLY A 55 -10.48 -4.96 -4.49
N SER A 56 -10.23 -4.74 -5.78
CA SER A 56 -8.91 -4.30 -6.25
C SER A 56 -8.50 -3.03 -5.50
N THR A 57 -7.34 -3.07 -4.87
CA THR A 57 -6.88 -2.06 -3.92
C THR A 57 -5.54 -1.51 -4.35
N ILE A 58 -5.40 -0.19 -4.42
CA ILE A 58 -4.14 0.46 -4.74
C ILE A 58 -3.57 1.05 -3.46
N TYR A 59 -2.41 0.54 -3.05
CA TYR A 59 -1.61 1.15 -1.98
C TYR A 59 -0.65 2.15 -2.58
N THR A 60 -0.60 3.36 -2.01
CA THR A 60 0.24 4.46 -2.47
C THR A 60 1.08 5.01 -1.32
N LEU A 61 2.40 4.99 -1.45
CA LEU A 61 3.35 5.69 -0.58
C LEU A 61 3.68 7.03 -1.24
N ARG A 62 3.35 8.13 -0.57
CA ARG A 62 3.69 9.49 -0.96
C ARG A 62 4.67 10.08 0.05
N CYS A 63 5.83 10.47 -0.42
CA CYS A 63 6.91 11.06 0.38
C CYS A 63 7.31 12.44 -0.17
N THR A 64 7.87 13.26 0.70
CA THR A 64 8.46 14.55 0.34
C THR A 64 9.96 14.49 0.58
N GLY A 65 10.75 14.66 -0.48
CA GLY A 65 12.22 14.73 -0.44
C GLY A 65 12.72 15.91 0.39
N LEU A 66 14.01 15.89 0.77
CA LEU A 66 14.64 16.98 1.51
C LEU A 66 14.62 18.32 0.73
N ASP A 67 14.63 18.23 -0.60
CA ASP A 67 14.49 19.31 -1.57
C ASP A 67 13.02 19.70 -1.84
N ASN A 68 12.06 19.13 -1.12
CA ASN A 68 10.63 19.23 -1.35
C ASN A 68 10.12 18.55 -2.65
N SER A 69 10.94 17.73 -3.31
CA SER A 69 10.47 16.94 -4.45
C SER A 69 9.43 15.90 -3.99
N PRO A 70 8.32 15.70 -4.71
CA PRO A 70 7.38 14.63 -4.41
C PRO A 70 7.96 13.30 -4.90
N VAL A 71 7.93 12.28 -4.05
CA VAL A 71 8.29 10.92 -4.41
C VAL A 71 7.13 9.99 -4.11
N THR A 72 6.66 9.28 -5.13
CA THR A 72 5.49 8.40 -5.00
C THR A 72 5.81 6.99 -5.45
N ARG A 73 5.32 5.99 -4.71
CA ARG A 73 5.33 4.58 -5.10
C ARG A 73 3.93 4.01 -4.93
N SER A 74 3.53 3.11 -5.81
CA SER A 74 2.23 2.45 -5.70
C SER A 74 2.32 0.96 -6.02
N THR A 75 1.41 0.19 -5.46
CA THR A 75 1.25 -1.23 -5.75
C THR A 75 -0.23 -1.58 -5.74
N THR A 76 -0.66 -2.26 -6.80
CA THR A 76 -2.03 -2.75 -6.93
C THR A 76 -2.12 -4.17 -6.39
N VAL A 77 -3.05 -4.38 -5.48
CA VAL A 77 -3.46 -5.69 -4.95
C VAL A 77 -4.76 -6.06 -5.63
N ASN A 78 -4.76 -7.19 -6.33
CA ASN A 78 -5.94 -7.71 -7.01
C ASN A 78 -6.58 -8.84 -6.20
N ILE A 79 -7.86 -9.07 -6.46
CA ILE A 79 -8.58 -10.21 -5.89
C ILE A 79 -8.59 -11.35 -6.88
N ILE A 80 -8.41 -12.57 -6.40
CA ILE A 80 -8.57 -13.79 -7.17
C ILE A 80 -10.03 -13.85 -7.65
N PRO A 81 -10.30 -13.84 -8.97
CA PRO A 81 -11.66 -13.99 -9.46
C PRO A 81 -12.18 -15.37 -9.07
N ILE A 82 -13.38 -15.41 -8.50
CA ILE A 82 -14.13 -16.67 -8.41
C ILE A 82 -14.64 -16.97 -9.82
N PHE A 83 -14.09 -17.99 -10.47
CA PHE A 83 -14.72 -18.51 -11.68
C PHE A 83 -16.04 -19.15 -11.24
N GLN A 84 -17.17 -18.52 -11.58
CA GLN A 84 -18.47 -19.19 -11.59
C GLN A 84 -18.66 -19.74 -13.00
N GLU A 85 -18.52 -21.05 -13.19
CA GLU A 85 -19.08 -21.70 -14.37
C GLU A 85 -20.60 -21.55 -14.28
N GLN A 86 -21.17 -20.86 -15.28
CA GLN A 86 -22.60 -20.65 -15.47
C GLN A 86 -23.22 -21.84 -16.20
#